data_AF-A0A920KA92-F1
#
_entry.id   AF-A0A920KA92-F1
#
_cell.length_a   1.000
_cell.length_b   1.000
_cell.length_c   1.000
_cell.angle_alpha   90.00
_cell.angle_beta   90.00
_cell.angle_gamma   90.00
#
_symmetry.space_group_name_H-M   'P 1'
#
loop_
_entity.id
_entity.type
_entity.pdbx_description
1 polymer ?
#
loop_
_entity_poly.entity_id
_entity_poly.type
_entity_poly.pdbx_seq_one_letter_code
_entity_poly.pdbx_strand_id
1 'polypeptide(L)'
;MDAFYQYMRKEHNILMEAGKPIGGKWSFDAENREKPDPSLSTPTPKSFVPDEITNEVVELVRRHCHDHFGCLNNFNLAVERSQALEVLKAFIDERLPSFGRFQDAMIENEPFMYHSLISLYLNCGLLTPLEVIRAAEDALHECAAPLNSVEGFIRQILGWREFIRGVYWLNMPQYKELNYFGANKALPSFYWTGETKMKCMAQSVEQTRKYGYAHHIQRLMVLGNFALLTGIAPQAVNDWFLTVYTDAYEWVELPNVSGMALCGWRRICYQAICR
;
A
#
# COMPACT_ATOMS: atom_id res chain seq x y z
N MET A 1 14.53 9.28 1.40
CA MET A 1 13.27 9.26 2.16
C MET A 1 13.47 9.80 3.57
N ASP A 2 14.32 9.21 4.42
CA ASP A 2 14.46 9.60 5.84
C ASP A 2 14.69 11.10 6.08
N ALA A 3 15.62 11.74 5.37
CA ALA A 3 15.88 13.17 5.53
C ALA A 3 14.66 14.04 5.14
N PHE A 4 13.91 13.63 4.10
CA PHE A 4 12.67 14.29 3.70
C PHE A 4 11.60 14.12 4.78
N TYR A 5 11.43 12.91 5.32
CA TYR A 5 10.46 12.66 6.39
C TYR A 5 10.78 13.45 7.68
N GLN A 6 12.05 13.53 8.07
CA GLN A 6 12.47 14.37 9.21
C GLN A 6 12.17 15.86 8.98
N TYR A 7 12.38 16.35 7.76
CA TYR A 7 12.00 17.70 7.37
C TYR A 7 10.48 17.91 7.47
N MET A 8 9.68 17.02 6.89
CA MET A 8 8.22 17.10 6.91
C MET A 8 7.65 17.06 8.34
N ARG A 9 8.22 16.22 9.23
CA ARG A 9 7.82 16.20 10.65
C ARG A 9 8.05 17.52 11.37
N LYS A 10 9.20 18.15 11.12
CA LYS A 10 9.53 19.47 11.70
C LYS A 10 8.61 20.55 11.16
N GLU A 11 8.43 20.58 9.83
CA GLU A 11 7.62 21.58 9.14
C GLU A 11 6.16 21.57 9.61
N HIS A 12 5.59 20.37 9.77
CA HIS A 12 4.18 20.21 10.15
C HIS A 12 3.95 19.98 11.66
N ASN A 13 5.02 20.00 12.46
CA ASN A 13 5.00 19.70 13.89
C ASN A 13 4.24 18.37 14.19
N ILE A 14 4.65 17.29 13.53
CA ILE A 14 4.05 15.94 13.64
C ILE A 14 4.96 15.02 14.46
N LEU A 15 4.40 14.47 15.54
CA LEU A 15 5.08 13.67 16.56
C LEU A 15 6.26 14.43 17.18
N MET A 16 6.15 15.75 17.35
CA MET A 16 7.22 16.61 17.83
C MET A 16 6.89 17.18 19.21
N GLU A 17 7.88 17.23 20.09
CA GLU A 17 7.79 17.86 21.41
C GLU A 17 9.04 18.73 21.64
N ALA A 18 8.84 20.01 21.96
CA ALA A 18 9.92 20.98 22.17
C ALA A 18 11.00 20.97 21.06
N GLY A 19 10.58 20.83 19.80
CA GLY A 19 11.46 20.79 18.62
C GLY A 19 12.24 19.47 18.42
N LYS A 20 11.96 18.45 19.22
CA LYS A 20 12.56 17.11 19.15
C LYS A 20 11.50 16.06 18.82
N PRO A 21 11.86 14.91 18.21
CA PRO A 21 10.89 13.85 17.99
C PRO A 21 10.46 13.23 19.33
N ILE A 22 9.15 12.99 19.48
CA ILE A 22 8.59 12.21 20.60
C ILE A 22 9.28 10.83 20.64
N GLY A 23 9.61 10.37 21.84
CA GLY A 23 10.34 9.10 22.06
C GLY A 23 11.84 9.15 21.70
N GLY A 24 12.36 10.32 21.34
CA GLY A 24 13.80 10.55 21.13
C GLY A 24 14.40 9.96 19.85
N LYS A 25 13.59 9.30 19.01
CA LYS A 25 14.00 8.71 17.72
C LYS A 25 13.13 9.23 16.59
N TRP A 26 13.73 9.35 15.40
CA TRP A 26 12.98 9.74 14.20
C TRP A 26 12.15 8.61 13.59
N SER A 27 12.56 7.35 13.81
CA SER A 27 11.86 6.18 13.30
C SER A 27 11.98 4.99 14.25
N PHE A 28 10.94 4.16 14.26
CA PHE A 28 10.83 2.90 15.02
C PHE A 28 10.70 1.68 14.09
N ASP A 29 11.10 1.79 12.81
CA ASP A 29 10.99 0.73 11.79
C ASP A 29 11.58 -0.63 12.23
N ALA A 30 12.69 -0.60 12.97
CA ALA A 30 13.34 -1.81 13.46
C ALA A 30 12.48 -2.61 14.46
N GLU A 31 11.48 -1.98 15.06
CA GLU A 31 10.56 -2.57 16.04
C GLU A 31 9.32 -3.19 15.36
N ASN A 32 9.20 -3.07 14.02
CA ASN A 32 7.99 -3.40 13.25
C ASN A 32 8.05 -4.74 12.47
N ARG A 33 8.85 -5.70 12.96
CA ARG A 33 9.18 -6.94 12.21
C ARG A 33 8.88 -8.21 12.98
N GLU A 34 7.87 -8.19 13.83
CA GLU A 34 7.53 -9.38 14.60
C GLU A 34 6.88 -10.45 13.71
N LYS A 35 7.24 -11.71 13.96
CA LYS A 35 6.63 -12.85 13.30
C LYS A 35 5.30 -13.18 14.01
N PRO A 36 4.15 -13.11 13.33
CA PRO A 36 2.88 -13.48 13.94
C PRO A 36 2.74 -14.98 14.14
N ASP A 37 1.88 -15.37 15.07
CA ASP A 37 1.36 -16.74 15.14
C ASP A 37 0.54 -17.04 13.87
N PRO A 38 0.76 -18.17 13.18
CA PRO A 38 -0.03 -18.54 12.00
C PRO A 38 -1.54 -18.69 12.26
N SER A 39 -1.96 -18.89 13.51
CA SER A 39 -3.37 -18.97 13.93
C SER A 39 -3.99 -17.61 14.26
N LEU A 40 -3.22 -16.53 14.18
CA LEU A 40 -3.70 -15.18 14.40
C LEU A 40 -4.80 -14.83 13.40
N SER A 41 -5.97 -14.45 13.91
CA SER A 41 -7.04 -13.89 13.10
C SER A 41 -7.04 -12.37 13.25
N THR A 42 -7.10 -11.66 12.14
CA THR A 42 -7.13 -10.19 12.16
C THR A 42 -8.56 -9.68 12.14
N PRO A 43 -8.81 -8.44 12.61
CA PRO A 43 -10.15 -7.86 12.52
C PRO A 43 -10.70 -7.95 11.10
N THR A 44 -12.02 -7.94 10.92
CA THR A 44 -12.62 -7.86 9.58
C THR A 44 -12.63 -6.41 9.11
N PRO A 45 -12.27 -6.08 7.85
CA PRO A 45 -12.38 -4.71 7.38
C PRO A 45 -13.80 -4.18 7.41
N LYS A 46 -13.94 -2.90 7.75
CA LYS A 46 -15.19 -2.17 7.59
C LYS A 46 -15.62 -2.23 6.12
N SER A 47 -16.89 -2.59 5.89
CA SER A 47 -17.47 -2.79 4.56
C SER A 47 -18.86 -2.20 4.50
N PHE A 48 -19.32 -1.87 3.28
CA PHE A 48 -20.58 -1.20 3.04
C PHE A 48 -21.40 -1.97 2.00
N VAL A 49 -22.72 -2.00 2.20
CA VAL A 49 -23.63 -2.55 1.19
C VAL A 49 -23.76 -1.52 0.07
N PRO A 50 -23.61 -1.91 -1.21
CA PRO A 50 -23.82 -1.02 -2.35
C PRO A 50 -25.20 -0.37 -2.33
N ASP A 51 -25.25 0.95 -2.46
CA ASP A 51 -26.48 1.71 -2.66
C ASP A 51 -26.99 1.61 -4.11
N GLU A 52 -28.07 2.33 -4.43
CA GLU A 52 -28.68 2.30 -5.77
C GLU A 52 -27.69 2.72 -6.87
N ILE A 53 -26.97 3.84 -6.65
CA ILE A 53 -25.98 4.37 -7.59
C ILE A 53 -24.85 3.36 -7.79
N THR A 54 -24.32 2.80 -6.70
CA THR A 54 -23.22 1.82 -6.77
C THR A 54 -23.66 0.57 -7.51
N ASN A 55 -24.88 0.08 -7.29
CA ASN A 55 -25.40 -1.08 -8.02
C ASN A 55 -25.56 -0.81 -9.52
N GLU A 56 -26.05 0.38 -9.90
CA GLU A 56 -26.15 0.79 -11.29
C GLU A 56 -24.76 0.81 -11.96
N VAL A 57 -23.76 1.39 -11.29
CA VAL A 57 -22.38 1.44 -11.78
C VAL A 57 -21.76 0.04 -11.86
N VAL A 58 -21.97 -0.82 -10.87
CA VAL A 58 -21.48 -2.21 -10.90
C VAL A 58 -22.04 -2.96 -12.12
N GLU A 59 -23.32 -2.77 -12.45
CA GLU A 59 -23.91 -3.38 -13.64
C GLU A 59 -23.39 -2.76 -14.94
N LEU A 60 -23.16 -1.45 -14.97
CA LEU A 60 -22.51 -0.78 -16.10
C LEU A 60 -21.12 -1.36 -16.36
N VAL A 61 -20.27 -1.45 -15.33
CA VAL A 61 -18.92 -2.01 -15.45
C VAL A 61 -18.98 -3.48 -15.82
N ARG A 62 -19.91 -4.26 -15.25
CA ARG A 62 -20.10 -5.67 -15.62
C ARG A 62 -20.41 -5.84 -17.10
N ARG A 63 -21.20 -4.95 -17.71
CA ARG A 63 -21.52 -5.03 -19.14
C ARG A 63 -20.36 -4.62 -20.03
N HIS A 64 -19.66 -3.54 -19.69
CA HIS A 64 -18.65 -2.94 -20.57
C HIS A 64 -17.22 -3.48 -20.36
N CYS A 65 -16.93 -4.04 -19.19
CA CYS A 65 -15.60 -4.49 -18.78
C CYS A 65 -15.61 -5.96 -18.31
N HIS A 66 -16.46 -6.80 -18.90
CA HIS A 66 -16.67 -8.19 -18.47
C HIS A 66 -15.41 -9.08 -18.61
N ASP A 67 -14.50 -8.70 -19.50
CA ASP A 67 -13.23 -9.39 -19.79
C ASP A 67 -12.03 -8.78 -19.07
N HIS A 68 -12.23 -7.70 -18.30
CA HIS A 68 -11.17 -7.11 -17.49
C HIS A 68 -10.80 -8.01 -16.31
N PHE A 69 -9.53 -7.98 -15.93
CA PHE A 69 -9.04 -8.68 -14.75
C PHE A 69 -9.71 -8.12 -13.47
N GLY A 70 -10.17 -9.03 -12.61
CA GLY A 70 -10.74 -8.70 -11.31
C GLY A 70 -12.04 -9.44 -11.02
N CYS A 71 -12.72 -9.03 -9.95
CA CYS A 71 -14.01 -9.58 -9.56
C CYS A 71 -14.87 -8.47 -8.97
N LEU A 72 -16.07 -8.28 -9.52
CA LEU A 72 -17.06 -7.32 -9.00
C LEU A 72 -18.02 -7.96 -7.98
N ASN A 73 -17.92 -9.27 -7.74
CA ASN A 73 -18.80 -9.95 -6.80
C ASN A 73 -18.54 -9.44 -5.38
N ASN A 74 -19.60 -9.06 -4.68
CA ASN A 74 -19.54 -8.52 -3.32
C ASN A 74 -18.73 -7.21 -3.21
N PHE A 75 -18.85 -6.31 -4.18
CA PHE A 75 -18.35 -4.94 -4.04
C PHE A 75 -18.82 -4.34 -2.71
N ASN A 76 -17.89 -3.84 -1.91
CA ASN A 76 -18.17 -3.45 -0.53
C ASN A 76 -17.32 -2.28 0.00
N LEU A 77 -16.70 -1.53 -0.92
CA LEU A 77 -15.87 -0.37 -0.60
C LEU A 77 -16.73 0.85 -0.24
N ALA A 78 -16.15 1.79 0.51
CA ALA A 78 -16.76 3.09 0.73
C ALA A 78 -16.75 3.89 -0.59
N VAL A 79 -17.88 4.52 -0.90
CA VAL A 79 -18.04 5.41 -2.07
C VAL A 79 -18.34 6.85 -1.67
N GLU A 80 -18.63 7.09 -0.38
CA GLU A 80 -18.84 8.41 0.19
C GLU A 80 -17.75 8.79 1.21
N ARG A 81 -17.58 10.11 1.43
CA ARG A 81 -16.63 10.63 2.42
C ARG A 81 -16.98 10.21 3.85
N SER A 82 -18.26 10.20 4.20
CA SER A 82 -18.77 9.72 5.50
C SER A 82 -18.31 8.27 5.78
N GLN A 83 -18.49 7.39 4.80
CA GLN A 83 -18.09 5.99 4.85
C GLN A 83 -16.55 5.84 4.93
N ALA A 84 -15.80 6.64 4.17
CA ALA A 84 -14.33 6.61 4.24
C ALA A 84 -13.80 7.02 5.64
N LEU A 85 -14.46 7.97 6.30
CA LEU A 85 -14.16 8.33 7.70
C LEU A 85 -14.48 7.19 8.68
N GLU A 86 -15.55 6.41 8.44
CA GLU A 86 -15.82 5.20 9.22
C GLU A 86 -14.73 4.12 9.03
N VAL A 87 -14.20 3.97 7.80
CA VAL A 87 -13.07 3.05 7.56
C VAL A 87 -11.83 3.51 8.32
N LEU A 88 -11.51 4.80 8.27
CA LEU A 88 -10.41 5.37 9.03
C LEU A 88 -10.60 5.12 10.54
N LYS A 89 -11.78 5.41 11.08
CA LYS A 89 -12.08 5.18 12.50
C LYS A 89 -11.88 3.71 12.89
N ALA A 90 -12.42 2.77 12.12
CA ALA A 90 -12.25 1.35 12.37
C ALA A 90 -10.77 0.93 12.34
N PHE A 91 -9.97 1.48 11.43
CA PHE A 91 -8.53 1.26 11.43
C PHE A 91 -7.85 1.77 12.71
N ILE A 92 -8.15 3.02 13.12
CA ILE A 92 -7.56 3.62 14.33
C ILE A 92 -7.88 2.77 15.57
N ASP A 93 -9.14 2.35 15.71
CA ASP A 93 -9.61 1.61 16.88
C ASP A 93 -9.10 0.16 16.92
N GLU A 94 -9.11 -0.54 15.79
CA GLU A 94 -8.96 -2.00 15.77
C GLU A 94 -7.60 -2.49 15.26
N ARG A 95 -6.89 -1.66 14.46
CA ARG A 95 -5.70 -2.12 13.73
C ARG A 95 -4.45 -1.31 13.99
N LEU A 96 -4.57 0.01 14.17
CA LEU A 96 -3.44 0.87 14.48
C LEU A 96 -2.61 0.36 15.67
N PRO A 97 -3.17 -0.20 16.76
CA PRO A 97 -2.36 -0.70 17.87
C PRO A 97 -1.32 -1.74 17.45
N SER A 98 -1.68 -2.61 16.49
CA SER A 98 -0.85 -3.71 15.99
C SER A 98 -0.21 -3.45 14.62
N PHE A 99 -0.44 -2.27 14.02
CA PHE A 99 0.04 -1.94 12.68
C PHE A 99 1.56 -2.10 12.56
N GLY A 100 2.32 -1.50 13.47
CA GLY A 100 3.78 -1.56 13.45
C GLY A 100 4.26 -3.00 13.66
N ARG A 101 3.77 -3.67 14.69
CA ARG A 101 4.18 -5.04 15.07
C ARG A 101 4.19 -6.02 13.89
N PHE A 102 3.17 -5.96 13.03
CA PHE A 102 2.96 -6.90 11.93
C PHE A 102 3.06 -6.27 10.53
N GLN A 103 3.75 -5.13 10.41
CA GLN A 103 3.79 -4.34 9.18
C GLN A 103 4.29 -5.13 7.95
N ASP A 104 5.28 -5.99 8.15
CA ASP A 104 5.92 -6.80 7.10
C ASP A 104 5.44 -8.26 7.10
N ALA A 105 4.43 -8.60 7.90
CA ALA A 105 3.98 -9.96 8.05
C ALA A 105 2.98 -10.37 6.96
N MET A 106 3.05 -11.64 6.53
CA MET A 106 2.06 -12.27 5.67
C MET A 106 1.57 -13.56 6.34
N ILE A 107 0.26 -13.74 6.42
CA ILE A 107 -0.37 -14.97 6.88
C ILE A 107 -1.28 -15.50 5.76
N GLU A 108 -1.33 -16.82 5.62
CA GLU A 108 -2.25 -17.48 4.70
C GLU A 108 -3.70 -17.16 5.10
N ASN A 109 -4.55 -16.83 4.12
CA ASN A 109 -5.96 -16.47 4.32
C ASN A 109 -6.25 -15.20 5.13
N GLU A 110 -5.24 -14.42 5.53
CA GLU A 110 -5.41 -13.10 6.18
C GLU A 110 -4.93 -11.98 5.23
N PRO A 111 -5.71 -11.62 4.18
CA PRO A 111 -5.28 -10.72 3.11
C PRO A 111 -5.03 -9.27 3.56
N PHE A 112 -5.58 -8.86 4.70
CA PHE A 112 -5.60 -7.47 5.13
C PHE A 112 -4.66 -7.17 6.30
N MET A 113 -4.28 -8.19 7.06
CA MET A 113 -3.46 -8.07 8.27
C MET A 113 -3.94 -6.89 9.14
N TYR A 114 -3.03 -6.02 9.60
CA TYR A 114 -3.36 -4.82 10.37
C TYR A 114 -3.28 -3.54 9.53
N HIS A 115 -3.42 -3.64 8.20
CA HIS A 115 -3.34 -2.48 7.32
C HIS A 115 -4.64 -1.66 7.32
N SER A 116 -4.51 -0.38 7.00
CA SER A 116 -5.60 0.60 7.07
C SER A 116 -6.61 0.52 5.94
N LEU A 117 -6.21 0.02 4.77
CA LEU A 117 -7.08 -0.08 3.58
C LEU A 117 -7.64 1.28 3.11
N ILE A 118 -6.93 2.37 3.39
CA ILE A 118 -7.38 3.74 3.07
C ILE A 118 -6.70 4.36 1.85
N SER A 119 -5.78 3.66 1.19
CA SER A 119 -4.99 4.20 0.08
C SER A 119 -5.87 4.69 -1.06
N LEU A 120 -6.94 3.95 -1.41
CA LEU A 120 -7.87 4.35 -2.46
C LEU A 120 -8.60 5.66 -2.11
N TYR A 121 -9.02 5.82 -0.84
CA TYR A 121 -9.74 6.99 -0.35
C TYR A 121 -8.83 8.22 -0.26
N LEU A 122 -7.56 8.02 0.12
CA LEU A 122 -6.53 9.08 0.09
C LEU A 122 -6.21 9.54 -1.33
N ASN A 123 -6.22 8.63 -2.30
CA ASN A 123 -5.78 8.92 -3.66
C ASN A 123 -6.90 9.51 -4.52
N CYS A 124 -8.17 9.18 -4.25
CA CYS A 124 -9.33 9.81 -4.90
C CYS A 124 -9.84 11.06 -4.17
N GLY A 125 -9.34 11.36 -2.96
CA GLY A 125 -9.66 12.58 -2.21
C GLY A 125 -10.84 12.48 -1.24
N LEU A 126 -11.39 11.28 -1.00
CA LEU A 126 -12.37 11.06 0.06
C LEU A 126 -11.77 11.24 1.45
N LEU A 127 -10.48 10.98 1.61
CA LEU A 127 -9.67 11.31 2.79
C LEU A 127 -8.50 12.22 2.39
N THR A 128 -8.12 13.08 3.33
CA THR A 128 -6.95 13.96 3.23
C THR A 128 -5.79 13.39 4.06
N PRO A 129 -4.53 13.57 3.64
CA PRO A 129 -3.39 13.04 4.40
C PRO A 129 -3.31 13.57 5.84
N LEU A 130 -3.57 14.86 6.03
CA LEU A 130 -3.40 15.49 7.34
C LEU A 130 -4.47 15.03 8.35
N GLU A 131 -5.73 14.84 7.93
CA GLU A 131 -6.77 14.34 8.85
C GLU A 131 -6.48 12.91 9.32
N VAL A 132 -5.94 12.07 8.43
CA VAL A 132 -5.50 10.71 8.76
C VAL A 132 -4.32 10.70 9.73
N ILE A 133 -3.34 11.58 9.49
CA ILE A 133 -2.16 11.72 10.37
C ILE A 133 -2.58 12.18 11.76
N ARG A 134 -3.45 13.19 11.85
CA ARG A 134 -3.94 13.70 13.14
C ARG A 134 -4.73 12.67 13.90
N ALA A 135 -5.61 11.90 13.24
CA ALA A 135 -6.34 10.82 13.89
C ALA A 135 -5.40 9.76 14.52
N ALA A 136 -4.26 9.46 13.88
CA ALA A 136 -3.27 8.55 14.45
C ALA A 136 -2.47 9.18 15.62
N GLU A 137 -2.18 10.48 15.58
CA GLU A 137 -1.57 11.19 16.71
C GLU A 137 -2.50 11.28 17.91
N ASP A 138 -3.79 11.51 17.69
CA ASP A 138 -4.78 11.57 18.76
C ASP A 138 -4.86 10.20 19.47
N ALA A 139 -4.84 9.10 18.72
CA ALA A 139 -4.78 7.75 19.28
C ALA A 139 -3.52 7.49 20.13
N LEU A 140 -2.39 8.13 19.81
CA LEU A 140 -1.18 8.09 20.62
C LEU A 140 -1.37 8.85 21.94
N HIS A 141 -1.92 10.07 21.88
CA HIS A 141 -2.15 10.91 23.06
C HIS A 141 -3.17 10.30 24.02
N GLU A 142 -4.14 9.57 23.49
CA GLU A 142 -5.13 8.81 24.26
C GLU A 142 -4.60 7.45 24.77
N CYS A 143 -3.32 7.14 24.52
CA CYS A 143 -2.69 5.86 24.86
C CYS A 143 -3.38 4.64 24.22
N ALA A 144 -4.12 4.82 23.11
CA ALA A 144 -4.83 3.76 22.41
C ALA A 144 -3.90 2.96 21.48
N ALA A 145 -2.80 3.54 21.00
CA ALA A 145 -1.82 2.86 20.15
C ALA A 145 -0.37 3.17 20.56
N PRO A 146 0.57 2.22 20.42
CA PRO A 146 1.96 2.43 20.78
C PRO A 146 2.67 3.31 19.74
N LEU A 147 3.69 4.04 20.19
CA LEU A 147 4.43 5.00 19.37
C LEU A 147 5.03 4.38 18.09
N ASN A 148 5.52 3.15 18.13
CA ASN A 148 6.10 2.49 16.95
C ASN A 148 5.07 2.25 15.84
N SER A 149 3.84 1.89 16.21
CA SER A 149 2.74 1.72 15.25
C SER A 149 2.27 3.05 14.69
N VAL A 150 2.11 4.07 15.53
CA VAL A 150 1.67 5.42 15.13
C VAL A 150 2.71 6.08 14.22
N GLU A 151 3.99 6.09 14.62
CA GLU A 151 5.08 6.61 13.81
C GLU A 151 5.23 5.83 12.52
N GLY A 152 5.18 4.50 12.59
CA GLY A 152 5.26 3.62 11.42
C GLY A 152 4.19 3.93 10.39
N PHE A 153 2.94 4.14 10.83
CA PHE A 153 1.82 4.50 9.98
C PHE A 153 1.97 5.90 9.36
N ILE A 154 2.25 6.91 10.20
CA ILE A 154 2.46 8.30 9.74
C ILE A 154 3.61 8.38 8.74
N ARG A 155 4.70 7.63 8.93
CA ARG A 155 5.83 7.58 8.01
C ARG A 155 5.47 7.08 6.62
N GLN A 156 4.46 6.20 6.49
CA GLN A 156 4.01 5.76 5.16
C GLN A 156 3.30 6.89 4.40
N ILE A 157 2.62 7.79 5.12
CA ILE A 157 1.83 8.87 4.53
C ILE A 157 2.67 10.15 4.39
N LEU A 158 3.12 10.72 5.52
CA LEU A 158 3.92 11.95 5.54
C LEU A 158 5.31 11.77 4.91
N GLY A 159 5.86 10.56 5.00
CA GLY A 159 7.14 10.20 4.42
C GLY A 159 6.96 9.67 3.00
N TRP A 160 6.65 8.38 2.86
CA TRP A 160 6.71 7.68 1.57
C TRP A 160 5.76 8.24 0.51
N ARG A 161 4.48 8.43 0.82
CA ARG A 161 3.49 8.92 -0.17
C ARG A 161 3.88 10.29 -0.74
N GLU A 162 4.22 11.25 0.12
CA GLU A 162 4.65 12.59 -0.31
C GLU A 162 6.02 12.55 -1.02
N PHE A 163 6.95 11.73 -0.54
CA PHE A 163 8.27 11.57 -1.17
C PHE A 163 8.15 11.00 -2.59
N ILE A 164 7.36 9.95 -2.78
CA ILE A 164 7.12 9.32 -4.09
C ILE A 164 6.45 10.30 -5.06
N ARG A 165 5.50 11.11 -4.59
CA ARG A 165 4.91 12.16 -5.42
C ARG A 165 5.94 13.16 -5.92
N GLY A 166 6.85 13.60 -5.04
CA GLY A 166 7.96 14.49 -5.43
C GLY A 166 8.92 13.85 -6.43
N VAL A 167 9.24 12.57 -6.23
CA VAL A 167 10.09 11.79 -7.16
C VAL A 167 9.47 11.71 -8.54
N TYR A 168 8.17 11.41 -8.61
CA TYR A 168 7.46 11.33 -9.89
C TYR A 168 7.60 12.63 -10.69
N TRP A 169 7.17 13.76 -10.13
CA TRP A 169 7.14 15.02 -10.85
C TRP A 169 8.53 15.58 -11.17
N LEU A 170 9.54 15.28 -10.35
CA LEU A 170 10.91 15.73 -10.59
C LEU A 170 11.60 14.99 -11.73
N ASN A 171 11.22 13.73 -12.00
CA ASN A 171 11.96 12.86 -12.93
C ASN A 171 11.17 12.48 -14.19
N MET A 172 9.88 12.81 -14.27
CA MET A 172 9.10 12.58 -15.48
C MET A 172 9.49 13.57 -16.59
N PRO A 173 9.45 13.13 -17.87
CA PRO A 173 8.96 11.82 -18.35
C PRO A 173 10.00 10.68 -18.31
N GLN A 174 11.29 10.98 -18.12
CA GLN A 174 12.39 10.00 -18.27
C GLN A 174 12.30 8.83 -17.28
N TYR A 175 11.65 9.04 -16.14
CA TYR A 175 11.46 8.01 -15.13
C TYR A 175 10.72 6.76 -15.66
N LYS A 176 9.85 6.92 -16.67
CA LYS A 176 9.09 5.83 -17.29
C LYS A 176 9.98 4.85 -18.08
N GLU A 177 11.14 5.33 -18.55
CA GLU A 177 12.07 4.58 -19.39
C GLU A 177 13.16 3.85 -18.58
N LEU A 178 13.07 3.86 -17.24
CA LEU A 178 14.08 3.24 -16.39
C LEU A 178 14.11 1.72 -16.54
N ASN A 179 15.22 1.21 -17.06
CA ASN A 179 15.49 -0.22 -17.18
C ASN A 179 16.96 -0.54 -16.87
N TYR A 180 17.36 -0.31 -15.62
CA TYR A 180 18.75 -0.40 -15.19
C TYR A 180 19.42 -1.76 -15.51
N PHE A 181 18.67 -2.86 -15.40
CA PHE A 181 19.18 -4.22 -15.65
C PHE A 181 18.98 -4.71 -17.10
N GLY A 182 18.42 -3.89 -18.00
CA GLY A 182 18.12 -4.30 -19.37
C GLY A 182 17.11 -5.47 -19.44
N ALA A 183 16.19 -5.56 -18.48
CA ALA A 183 15.18 -6.59 -18.39
C ALA A 183 14.17 -6.47 -19.55
N ASN A 184 13.86 -7.59 -20.21
CA ASN A 184 13.08 -7.60 -21.45
C ASN A 184 12.11 -8.78 -21.59
N LYS A 185 11.95 -9.63 -20.56
CA LYS A 185 11.00 -10.75 -20.63
C LYS A 185 9.57 -10.25 -20.49
N ALA A 186 8.64 -10.95 -21.15
CA ALA A 186 7.21 -10.71 -21.00
C ALA A 186 6.72 -11.07 -19.59
N LEU A 187 5.65 -10.42 -19.14
CA LEU A 187 4.97 -10.77 -17.90
C LEU A 187 4.34 -12.17 -18.02
N PRO A 188 4.64 -13.11 -17.13
CA PRO A 188 4.03 -14.43 -17.15
C PRO A 188 2.50 -14.39 -17.01
N SER A 189 1.80 -15.26 -17.72
CA SER A 189 0.33 -15.31 -17.74
C SER A 189 -0.29 -15.52 -16.35
N PHE A 190 0.40 -16.19 -15.43
CA PHE A 190 -0.10 -16.42 -14.08
C PHE A 190 -0.27 -15.13 -13.25
N TYR A 191 0.28 -13.99 -13.66
CA TYR A 191 -0.06 -12.69 -13.06
C TYR A 191 -1.53 -12.30 -13.30
N TRP A 192 -2.14 -12.85 -14.36
CA TRP A 192 -3.54 -12.62 -14.72
C TRP A 192 -4.46 -13.78 -14.33
N THR A 193 -3.94 -15.00 -14.15
CA THR A 193 -4.77 -16.17 -13.85
C THR A 193 -4.61 -16.70 -12.42
N GLY A 194 -3.47 -16.43 -11.77
CA GLY A 194 -3.11 -17.05 -10.49
C GLY A 194 -2.66 -18.52 -10.62
N GLU A 195 -2.65 -19.09 -11.83
CA GLU A 195 -2.34 -20.50 -12.07
C GLU A 195 -0.83 -20.77 -11.99
N THR A 196 -0.35 -21.04 -10.78
CA THR A 196 1.06 -21.37 -10.53
C THR A 196 1.22 -22.27 -9.31
N LYS A 197 2.28 -23.09 -9.29
CA LYS A 197 2.63 -23.92 -8.14
C LYS A 197 3.30 -23.12 -7.01
N MET A 198 3.71 -21.89 -7.28
CA MET A 198 4.29 -20.99 -6.29
C MET A 198 3.18 -20.43 -5.39
N LYS A 199 2.98 -21.05 -4.23
CA LYS A 199 1.87 -20.72 -3.31
C LYS A 199 1.76 -19.22 -2.98
N CYS A 200 2.88 -18.56 -2.68
CA CYS A 200 2.90 -17.12 -2.41
C CYS A 200 2.43 -16.26 -3.59
N MET A 201 2.82 -16.62 -4.81
CA MET A 201 2.38 -15.94 -6.04
C MET A 201 0.90 -16.19 -6.30
N ALA A 202 0.47 -17.46 -6.25
CA ALA A 202 -0.93 -17.83 -6.47
C ALA A 202 -1.86 -17.10 -5.49
N GLN A 203 -1.51 -17.08 -4.20
CA GLN A 203 -2.29 -16.37 -3.19
C GLN A 203 -2.30 -14.85 -3.41
N SER A 204 -1.15 -14.23 -3.73
CA SER A 204 -1.08 -12.77 -3.92
C SER A 204 -1.87 -12.32 -5.16
N VAL A 205 -1.81 -13.09 -6.25
CA VAL A 205 -2.59 -12.79 -7.47
C VAL A 205 -4.08 -13.02 -7.24
N GLU A 206 -4.48 -14.10 -6.57
CA GLU A 206 -5.89 -14.37 -6.28
C GLU A 206 -6.49 -13.32 -5.35
N GLN A 207 -5.76 -12.88 -4.32
CA GLN A 207 -6.18 -11.77 -3.45
C GLN A 207 -6.31 -10.46 -4.24
N THR A 208 -5.36 -10.18 -5.13
CA THR A 208 -5.41 -9.02 -6.04
C THR A 208 -6.65 -9.10 -6.94
N ARG A 209 -6.95 -10.26 -7.53
CA ARG A 209 -8.13 -10.48 -8.38
C ARG A 209 -9.43 -10.29 -7.60
N LYS A 210 -9.50 -10.81 -6.38
CA LYS A 210 -10.72 -10.83 -5.56
C LYS A 210 -11.02 -9.47 -4.94
N TYR A 211 -10.00 -8.75 -4.48
CA TYR A 211 -10.18 -7.53 -3.67
C TYR A 211 -9.70 -6.26 -4.35
N GLY A 212 -9.03 -6.35 -5.52
CA GLY A 212 -8.32 -5.21 -6.10
C GLY A 212 -7.26 -4.64 -5.14
N TYR A 213 -6.71 -5.50 -4.28
CA TYR A 213 -5.84 -5.13 -3.16
C TYR A 213 -4.84 -6.24 -2.85
N ALA A 214 -3.62 -5.82 -2.56
CA ALA A 214 -2.58 -6.57 -1.86
C ALA A 214 -1.84 -5.57 -0.97
N HIS A 215 -1.37 -5.99 0.20
CA HIS A 215 -0.64 -5.09 1.08
C HIS A 215 0.82 -4.92 0.66
N HIS A 216 1.51 -3.93 1.23
CA HIS A 216 2.79 -3.44 0.71
C HIS A 216 3.85 -4.54 0.53
N ILE A 217 4.03 -5.42 1.53
CA ILE A 217 5.07 -6.46 1.47
C ILE A 217 4.75 -7.54 0.41
N GLN A 218 3.48 -7.79 0.08
CA GLN A 218 3.11 -8.70 -1.02
C GLN A 218 3.47 -8.08 -2.37
N ARG A 219 3.14 -6.79 -2.55
CA ARG A 219 3.49 -6.03 -3.75
C ARG A 219 5.01 -6.00 -3.96
N LEU A 220 5.76 -5.72 -2.90
CA LEU A 220 7.21 -5.59 -2.95
C LEU A 220 7.95 -6.94 -3.03
N MET A 221 7.76 -7.80 -2.03
CA MET A 221 8.62 -8.98 -1.80
C MET A 221 8.14 -10.26 -2.47
N VAL A 222 6.90 -10.29 -2.97
CA VAL A 222 6.35 -11.44 -3.71
C VAL A 222 6.27 -11.09 -5.19
N LEU A 223 5.36 -10.17 -5.55
CA LEU A 223 5.05 -9.86 -6.95
C LEU A 223 6.17 -9.07 -7.62
N GLY A 224 6.67 -8.01 -6.98
CA GLY A 224 7.78 -7.19 -7.49
C GLY A 224 9.11 -7.94 -7.49
N ASN A 225 9.44 -8.62 -6.40
CA ASN A 225 10.67 -9.40 -6.29
C ASN A 225 10.76 -10.50 -7.35
N PHE A 226 9.68 -11.26 -7.59
CA PHE A 226 9.66 -12.24 -8.67
C PHE A 226 9.96 -11.59 -10.03
N ALA A 227 9.33 -10.45 -10.32
CA ALA A 227 9.53 -9.75 -11.57
C ALA A 227 10.97 -9.25 -11.75
N LEU A 228 11.57 -8.72 -10.69
CA LEU A 228 12.98 -8.34 -10.65
C LEU A 228 13.89 -9.54 -10.92
N LEU A 229 13.74 -10.62 -10.15
CA LEU A 229 14.61 -11.80 -10.22
C LEU A 229 14.52 -12.51 -11.57
N THR A 230 13.35 -12.48 -12.20
CA THR A 230 13.15 -13.15 -13.49
C THR A 230 13.45 -12.27 -14.70
N GLY A 231 13.71 -10.98 -14.51
CA GLY A 231 14.08 -10.05 -15.57
C GLY A 231 12.91 -9.66 -16.47
N ILE A 232 11.73 -9.45 -15.88
CA ILE A 232 10.54 -8.97 -16.59
C ILE A 232 10.73 -7.50 -16.97
N ALA A 233 10.31 -7.13 -18.18
CA ALA A 233 10.37 -5.76 -18.66
C ALA A 233 9.62 -4.81 -17.69
N PRO A 234 10.26 -3.74 -17.19
CA PRO A 234 9.65 -2.85 -16.19
C PRO A 234 8.31 -2.29 -16.63
N GLN A 235 8.17 -1.91 -17.90
CA GLN A 235 6.92 -1.43 -18.47
C GLN A 235 5.77 -2.43 -18.26
N ALA A 236 5.97 -3.71 -18.56
CA ALA A 236 4.95 -4.74 -18.39
C ALA A 236 4.55 -4.94 -16.92
N VAL A 237 5.47 -4.72 -15.98
CA VAL A 237 5.18 -4.76 -14.55
C VAL A 237 4.40 -3.53 -14.12
N ASN A 238 4.82 -2.32 -14.52
CA ASN A 238 4.10 -1.08 -14.22
C ASN A 238 2.66 -1.14 -14.76
N ASP A 239 2.48 -1.59 -16.01
CA ASP A 239 1.15 -1.70 -16.63
C ASP A 239 0.23 -2.64 -15.81
N TRP A 240 0.77 -3.76 -15.32
CA TRP A 240 0.02 -4.67 -14.46
C TRP A 240 -0.35 -4.03 -13.11
N PHE A 241 0.62 -3.45 -12.40
CA PHE A 241 0.39 -2.80 -11.10
C PHE A 241 -0.57 -1.61 -11.20
N LEU A 242 -0.50 -0.84 -12.29
CA LEU A 242 -1.41 0.27 -12.57
C LEU A 242 -2.83 -0.20 -12.87
N THR A 243 -2.99 -1.40 -13.44
CA THR A 243 -4.30 -1.96 -13.83
C THR A 243 -5.03 -2.60 -12.66
N VAL A 244 -4.33 -3.37 -11.81
CA VAL A 244 -4.98 -4.35 -10.92
C VAL A 244 -5.34 -3.84 -9.52
N TYR A 245 -4.82 -2.68 -9.10
CA TYR A 245 -5.05 -2.14 -7.76
C TYR A 245 -5.98 -0.93 -7.76
N THR A 246 -6.95 -0.95 -6.85
CA THR A 246 -7.95 0.13 -6.68
C THR A 246 -7.37 1.48 -6.26
N ASP A 247 -6.13 1.47 -5.74
CA ASP A 247 -5.42 2.67 -5.28
C ASP A 247 -4.37 3.19 -6.27
N ALA A 248 -4.27 2.59 -7.47
CA ALA A 248 -3.22 2.87 -8.42
C ALA A 248 -3.50 4.12 -9.27
N TYR A 249 -2.54 5.04 -9.23
CA TYR A 249 -2.39 6.15 -10.16
C TYR A 249 -0.90 6.24 -10.52
N GLU A 250 -0.56 6.65 -11.74
CA GLU A 250 0.84 6.60 -12.23
C GLU A 250 1.81 7.34 -11.28
N TRP A 251 1.39 8.46 -10.68
CA TRP A 251 2.25 9.24 -9.77
C TRP A 251 2.69 8.49 -8.50
N VAL A 252 1.88 7.53 -8.04
CA VAL A 252 2.18 6.71 -6.85
C VAL A 252 2.69 5.33 -7.23
N GLU A 253 2.18 4.76 -8.31
CA GLU A 253 2.52 3.41 -8.77
C GLU A 253 3.92 3.36 -9.37
N LEU A 254 4.20 4.18 -10.40
CA LEU A 254 5.41 4.10 -11.21
C LEU A 254 6.70 4.23 -10.36
N PRO A 255 6.81 5.20 -9.41
CA PRO A 255 7.99 5.28 -8.57
C PRO A 255 8.17 4.10 -7.61
N ASN A 256 7.08 3.51 -7.12
CA ASN A 256 7.14 2.33 -6.27
C ASN A 256 7.57 1.11 -7.08
N VAL A 257 7.00 0.89 -8.26
CA VAL A 257 7.33 -0.29 -9.06
C VAL A 257 8.69 -0.15 -9.72
N SER A 258 8.91 0.86 -10.55
CA SER A 258 10.17 1.04 -11.28
C SER A 258 11.34 1.45 -10.37
N GLY A 259 11.08 2.21 -9.31
CA GLY A 259 12.12 2.66 -8.38
C GLY A 259 12.42 1.64 -7.28
N MET A 260 11.41 1.36 -6.45
CA MET A 260 11.59 0.58 -5.22
C MET A 260 11.66 -0.93 -5.49
N ALA A 261 10.72 -1.48 -6.26
CA ALA A 261 10.59 -2.93 -6.48
C ALA A 261 11.55 -3.47 -7.55
N LEU A 262 11.69 -2.76 -8.68
CA LEU A 262 12.51 -3.22 -9.82
C LEU A 262 13.92 -2.60 -9.86
N CYS A 263 14.25 -1.76 -8.88
CA CYS A 263 15.56 -1.15 -8.76
C CYS A 263 16.05 -0.42 -10.03
N GLY A 264 15.13 0.11 -10.84
CA GLY A 264 15.41 0.93 -12.01
C GLY A 264 16.10 2.25 -11.64
N TRP A 265 15.94 2.70 -10.39
CA TRP A 265 16.70 3.82 -9.83
C TRP A 265 17.37 3.45 -8.50
N ARG A 266 18.71 3.36 -8.50
CA ARG A 266 19.52 2.98 -7.33
C ARG A 266 19.25 3.78 -6.05
N ARG A 267 18.74 5.00 -6.14
CA ARG A 267 18.50 5.88 -4.98
C ARG A 267 17.25 5.50 -4.17
N ILE A 268 16.33 4.75 -4.76
CA ILE A 268 15.07 4.30 -4.12
C ILE A 268 14.93 2.77 -4.12
N CYS A 269 15.78 2.06 -4.89
CA CYS A 269 15.91 0.60 -4.84
C CYS A 269 15.99 0.10 -3.40
N TYR A 270 15.05 -0.77 -3.03
CA TYR A 270 15.08 -1.41 -1.73
C TYR A 270 16.19 -2.46 -1.73
N GLN A 271 17.33 -2.13 -1.11
CA GLN A 271 18.57 -2.93 -1.20
C GLN A 271 18.46 -4.35 -0.64
N ALA A 272 17.38 -4.67 0.09
CA ALA A 272 17.16 -5.99 0.67
C ALA A 272 16.45 -6.99 -0.27
N ILE A 273 16.04 -6.60 -1.48
CA ILE A 273 15.28 -7.50 -2.38
C ILE A 273 16.14 -8.67 -2.91
N CYS A 274 17.46 -8.54 -2.98
CA CYS A 274 18.35 -9.56 -3.58
C CYS A 274 19.46 -10.09 -2.66
N ARG A 275 19.32 -9.98 -1.33
CA ARG A 275 20.24 -10.64 -0.38
C ARG A 275 19.67 -11.96 0.12
#